data_AF-A0A109LBH0-F1
#
_entry.id   AF-A0A109LBH0-F1
#
_cell.length_a   1.000
_cell.length_b   1.000
_cell.length_c   1.000
_cell.angle_alpha   90.00
_cell.angle_beta   90.00
_cell.angle_gamma   90.00
#
_symmetry.space_group_name_H-M   'P 1'
#
loop_
_entity.id
_entity.type
_entity.pdbx_description
1 polymer ?
#
loop_
_entity_poly.entity_id
_entity_poly.type
_entity_poly.pdbx_seq_one_letter_code
_entity_poly.pdbx_strand_id
1 'polypeptide(L)'
;MTDLIKKIADTAAKAADKTVDAVEALTHDQARRTGVVAARVNASLKKKVDPEVLALQMTKNEARNNKIDPEVFTAEDMPVIAKLHRANKRRPALTKAQNGQLIRNQTAAESEADGAEDVNGLHA
;
A
#
# COMPACT_ATOMS: atom_id res chain seq x y z
N MET A 1 -2.67 40.45 -14.56
CA MET A 1 -1.97 39.62 -15.58
C MET A 1 -1.35 38.35 -14.99
N THR A 2 -0.97 38.36 -13.71
CA THR A 2 -0.40 37.24 -12.94
C THR A 2 -1.35 36.06 -12.70
N ASP A 3 -2.66 36.30 -12.49
CA ASP A 3 -3.62 35.22 -12.22
C ASP A 3 -3.95 34.34 -13.43
N LEU A 4 -3.93 34.94 -14.64
CA LEU A 4 -4.23 34.20 -15.86
C LEU A 4 -3.11 33.21 -16.20
N ILE A 5 -1.85 33.63 -16.01
CA ILE A 5 -0.67 32.79 -16.22
C ILE A 5 -0.64 31.63 -15.21
N LYS A 6 -0.96 31.89 -13.94
CA LYS A 6 -1.12 30.83 -12.92
C LYS A 6 -2.19 29.82 -13.31
N LYS A 7 -3.37 30.29 -13.74
CA LYS A 7 -4.49 29.44 -14.12
C LYS A 7 -4.16 28.55 -15.33
N ILE A 8 -3.42 29.06 -16.31
CA ILE A 8 -2.95 28.29 -17.47
C ILE A 8 -1.93 27.23 -17.04
N ALA A 9 -0.96 27.59 -16.20
CA ALA A 9 0.03 26.65 -15.67
C ALA A 9 -0.61 25.52 -14.84
N ASP A 10 -1.56 25.85 -13.96
CA ASP A 10 -2.29 24.88 -13.14
C ASP A 10 -3.15 23.94 -13.99
N THR A 11 -3.71 24.44 -15.09
CA THR A 11 -4.53 23.64 -16.02
C THR A 11 -3.66 22.66 -16.82
N ALA A 12 -2.49 23.10 -17.28
CA ALA A 12 -1.52 22.25 -17.97
C ALA A 12 -0.97 21.14 -17.05
N ALA A 13 -0.64 21.47 -15.80
CA ALA A 13 -0.21 20.49 -14.80
C ALA A 13 -1.29 19.44 -14.53
N LYS A 14 -2.55 19.86 -14.33
CA LYS A 14 -3.68 18.93 -14.12
C LYS A 14 -3.95 18.02 -15.32
N ALA A 15 -3.78 18.53 -16.55
CA ALA A 15 -3.96 17.72 -17.76
C ALA A 15 -2.87 16.65 -17.85
N ALA A 16 -1.62 17.00 -17.57
CA ALA A 16 -0.51 16.08 -17.52
C ALA A 16 -0.70 14.99 -16.44
N ASP A 17 -1.08 15.37 -15.22
CA ASP A 17 -1.30 14.43 -14.11
C ASP A 17 -2.40 13.40 -14.45
N LYS A 18 -3.51 13.83 -15.04
CA LYS A 18 -4.59 12.92 -15.45
C LYS A 18 -4.17 11.93 -16.53
N THR A 19 -3.34 12.37 -17.48
CA THR A 19 -2.81 11.47 -18.53
C THR A 19 -1.84 10.43 -17.96
N VAL A 20 -1.03 10.80 -16.97
CA VAL A 20 -0.13 9.86 -16.28
C VAL A 20 -0.95 8.83 -15.51
N ASP A 21 -1.95 9.27 -14.74
CA ASP A 21 -2.81 8.36 -13.95
C ASP A 21 -3.54 7.32 -14.82
N ALA A 22 -4.06 7.75 -15.98
CA ALA A 22 -4.76 6.86 -16.91
C ALA A 22 -3.82 5.80 -17.55
N VAL A 23 -2.59 6.19 -17.88
CA VAL A 23 -1.59 5.26 -18.44
C VAL A 23 -1.08 4.30 -17.37
N GLU A 24 -0.85 4.77 -16.14
CA GLU A 24 -0.44 3.91 -15.02
C GLU A 24 -1.52 2.89 -14.66
N ALA A 25 -2.81 3.26 -14.72
CA ALA A 25 -3.90 2.34 -14.46
C ALA A 25 -4.01 1.22 -15.52
N LEU A 26 -3.64 1.49 -16.77
CA LEU A 26 -3.74 0.57 -17.90
C LEU A 26 -2.49 -0.31 -18.09
N THR A 27 -1.33 0.12 -17.61
CA THR A 27 -0.03 -0.54 -17.92
C THR A 27 0.66 -1.18 -16.71
N HIS A 28 0.17 -0.95 -15.48
CA HIS A 28 0.80 -1.44 -14.26
C HIS A 28 0.02 -2.59 -13.62
N ASP A 29 0.71 -3.72 -13.40
CA ASP A 29 0.31 -4.79 -12.46
C ASP A 29 0.02 -4.20 -11.06
N GLN A 30 -0.88 -4.85 -10.29
CA GLN A 30 -1.17 -4.56 -8.89
C GLN A 30 0.06 -4.17 -8.07
N ALA A 31 1.17 -4.93 -8.13
CA ALA A 31 2.38 -4.66 -7.36
C ALA A 31 2.99 -3.28 -7.68
N ARG A 32 2.94 -2.89 -8.96
CA ARG A 32 3.47 -1.60 -9.42
C ARG A 32 2.52 -0.45 -9.07
N ARG A 33 1.20 -0.66 -9.11
CA ARG A 33 0.21 0.33 -8.62
C ARG A 33 0.36 0.59 -7.11
N THR A 34 0.53 -0.46 -6.31
CA THR A 34 0.76 -0.35 -4.86
C THR A 34 2.02 0.47 -4.55
N GLY A 35 3.12 0.20 -5.26
CA GLY A 35 4.37 0.94 -5.10
C GLY A 35 4.22 2.43 -5.41
N VAL A 36 3.52 2.78 -6.50
CA VAL A 36 3.26 4.17 -6.89
C VAL A 36 2.41 4.89 -5.86
N VAL A 37 1.31 4.28 -5.40
CA VAL A 37 0.44 4.88 -4.38
C VAL A 37 1.22 5.12 -3.07
N ALA A 38 2.01 4.13 -2.63
CA ALA A 38 2.81 4.28 -1.42
C ALA A 38 3.87 5.40 -1.55
N ALA A 39 4.44 5.59 -2.74
CA ALA A 39 5.34 6.70 -3.04
C ALA A 39 4.63 8.07 -2.92
N ARG A 40 3.40 8.18 -3.45
CA ARG A 40 2.55 9.38 -3.38
C ARG A 40 2.18 9.71 -1.93
N VAL A 41 1.76 8.72 -1.14
CA VAL A 41 1.48 8.90 0.31
C VAL A 41 2.71 9.43 1.04
N ASN A 42 3.88 8.81 0.83
CA ASN A 42 5.12 9.28 1.46
C ASN A 42 5.51 10.71 1.02
N ALA A 43 5.29 11.08 -0.24
CA ALA A 43 5.54 12.44 -0.72
C ALA A 43 4.57 13.47 -0.09
N SER A 44 3.28 13.13 0.00
CA SER A 44 2.26 13.98 0.63
C SER A 44 2.54 14.22 2.11
N LEU A 45 2.90 13.18 2.86
CA LEU A 45 3.27 13.32 4.28
C LEU A 45 4.51 14.20 4.48
N LYS A 46 5.51 14.12 3.59
CA LYS A 46 6.67 15.04 3.63
C LYS A 46 6.28 16.50 3.38
N LYS A 47 5.21 16.74 2.63
CA LYS A 47 4.62 18.06 2.41
C LYS A 47 3.63 18.46 3.53
N LYS A 48 3.57 17.69 4.62
CA LYS A 48 2.68 17.93 5.79
C LYS A 48 1.19 17.90 5.46
N VAL A 49 0.79 17.14 4.43
CA VAL A 49 -0.64 16.83 4.23
C VAL A 49 -1.10 15.98 5.41
N ASP A 50 -2.26 16.34 5.97
CA ASP A 50 -2.87 15.64 7.10
C ASP A 50 -3.14 14.16 6.75
N PRO A 51 -2.69 13.19 7.56
CA PRO A 51 -2.99 11.78 7.38
C PRO A 51 -4.50 11.47 7.26
N GLU A 52 -5.36 12.16 8.01
CA GLU A 52 -6.82 11.98 7.95
C GLU A 52 -7.37 12.30 6.55
N VAL A 53 -6.83 13.35 5.92
CA VAL A 53 -7.26 13.77 4.56
C VAL A 53 -6.83 12.74 3.52
N LEU A 54 -5.61 12.20 3.64
CA LEU A 54 -5.12 11.16 2.75
C LEU A 54 -5.94 9.87 2.89
N ALA A 55 -6.18 9.44 4.13
CA ALA A 55 -6.98 8.28 4.45
C ALA A 55 -8.40 8.41 3.89
N LEU A 56 -9.09 9.53 4.17
CA LEU A 56 -10.42 9.81 3.65
C LEU A 56 -10.46 9.74 2.12
N GLN A 57 -9.47 10.33 1.43
CA GLN A 57 -9.42 10.33 -0.02
C GLN A 57 -9.18 8.92 -0.58
N MET A 58 -8.32 8.13 0.05
CA MET A 58 -8.06 6.74 -0.35
C MET A 58 -9.29 5.86 -0.13
N THR A 59 -9.94 5.94 1.04
CA THR A 59 -11.19 5.21 1.35
C THR A 59 -12.29 5.53 0.35
N LYS A 60 -12.49 6.82 0.02
CA LYS A 60 -13.49 7.23 -1.00
C LYS A 60 -13.16 6.71 -2.40
N ASN A 61 -11.88 6.69 -2.75
CA ASN A 61 -11.46 6.13 -4.03
C ASN A 61 -11.65 4.61 -4.04
N GLU A 62 -11.41 3.94 -2.93
CA GLU A 62 -11.58 2.50 -2.84
C GLU A 62 -13.04 2.10 -3.01
N ALA A 63 -13.93 2.67 -2.21
CA ALA A 63 -15.38 2.45 -2.31
C ALA A 63 -15.94 2.69 -3.72
N ARG A 64 -15.31 3.55 -4.53
CA ARG A 64 -15.69 3.78 -5.93
C ARG A 64 -15.15 2.70 -6.87
N ASN A 65 -13.91 2.26 -6.66
CA ASN A 65 -13.15 1.44 -7.59
C ASN A 65 -13.32 -0.07 -7.33
N ASN A 66 -13.49 -0.48 -6.08
CA ASN A 66 -13.81 -1.85 -5.68
C ASN A 66 -15.19 -1.88 -5.02
N LYS A 67 -16.18 -2.40 -5.76
CA LYS A 67 -17.57 -2.44 -5.30
C LYS A 67 -17.94 -3.71 -4.54
N ILE A 68 -17.05 -4.70 -4.50
CA ILE A 68 -17.33 -6.02 -3.92
C ILE A 68 -16.93 -6.02 -2.45
N ASP A 69 -15.72 -5.57 -2.16
CA ASP A 69 -15.17 -5.59 -0.81
C ASP A 69 -14.19 -4.43 -0.61
N PRO A 70 -14.71 -3.19 -0.41
CA PRO A 70 -13.86 -2.01 -0.34
C PRO A 70 -13.10 -1.93 0.97
N GLU A 71 -11.79 -1.70 0.88
CA GLU A 71 -10.96 -1.46 2.06
C GLU A 71 -11.16 -0.05 2.64
N VAL A 72 -11.00 0.08 3.95
CA VAL A 72 -11.06 1.36 4.68
C VAL A 72 -9.66 1.71 5.19
N PHE A 73 -9.19 2.89 4.79
CA PHE A 73 -7.94 3.45 5.29
C PHE A 73 -8.21 4.42 6.45
N THR A 74 -7.33 4.37 7.45
CA THR A 74 -7.29 5.25 8.61
C THR A 74 -6.08 6.19 8.56
N ALA A 75 -6.07 7.22 9.40
CA ALA A 75 -4.93 8.13 9.54
C ALA A 75 -3.64 7.39 9.96
N GLU A 76 -3.76 6.32 10.74
CA GLU A 76 -2.65 5.50 11.26
C GLU A 76 -1.99 4.66 10.16
N ASP A 77 -2.75 4.30 9.12
CA ASP A 77 -2.23 3.54 7.98
C ASP A 77 -1.27 4.38 7.12
N MET A 78 -1.51 5.68 6.99
CA MET A 78 -0.71 6.56 6.13
C MET A 78 0.79 6.56 6.49
N PRO A 79 1.21 6.75 7.76
CA PRO A 79 2.61 6.66 8.13
C PRO A 79 3.17 5.25 7.97
N VAL A 80 2.36 4.19 8.15
CA VAL A 80 2.79 2.79 7.93
C VAL A 80 3.08 2.52 6.46
N ILE A 81 2.19 2.93 5.56
CA ILE A 81 2.38 2.85 4.10
C ILE A 81 3.65 3.59 3.69
N ALA A 82 3.83 4.82 4.20
CA ALA A 82 5.02 5.60 3.89
C ALA A 82 6.30 4.98 4.47
N LYS A 83 6.23 4.38 5.67
CA LYS A 83 7.33 3.63 6.28
C LYS A 83 7.72 2.45 5.40
N LEU A 84 6.75 1.67 4.92
CA LEU A 84 7.00 0.52 4.04
C LEU A 84 7.67 0.96 2.73
N HIS A 85 7.17 2.02 2.09
CA HIS A 85 7.81 2.57 0.88
C HIS A 85 9.26 3.00 1.15
N ARG A 86 9.52 3.72 2.25
CA ARG A 86 10.88 4.15 2.61
C ARG A 86 11.81 2.97 2.89
N ALA A 87 11.32 1.94 3.58
CA ALA A 87 12.09 0.74 3.90
C ALA A 87 12.56 0.00 2.65
N ASN A 88 11.84 0.11 1.54
CA ASN A 88 12.13 -0.56 0.28
C ASN A 88 12.82 0.32 -0.78
N LYS A 89 13.25 1.54 -0.43
CA LYS A 89 13.78 2.52 -1.41
C LYS A 89 15.08 2.07 -2.12
N ARG A 90 15.96 1.36 -1.43
CA ARG A 90 17.28 0.94 -1.97
C ARG A 90 17.36 -0.55 -2.22
N ARG A 91 16.85 -1.34 -1.29
CA ARG A 91 16.79 -2.81 -1.33
C ARG A 91 15.47 -3.23 -0.68
N PRO A 92 14.88 -4.37 -1.07
CA PRO A 92 13.68 -4.86 -0.42
C PRO A 92 13.96 -5.16 1.06
N ALA A 93 13.04 -4.73 1.93
CA ALA A 93 13.11 -4.98 3.37
C ALA A 93 12.86 -6.45 3.73
N LEU A 94 12.09 -7.16 2.88
CA LEU A 94 11.88 -8.60 2.94
C LEU A 94 12.03 -9.19 1.54
N THR A 95 13.02 -10.06 1.35
CA THR A 95 13.21 -10.72 0.05
C THR A 95 12.27 -11.91 -0.14
N LYS A 96 12.01 -12.30 -1.39
CA LYS A 96 11.22 -13.50 -1.71
C LYS A 96 11.78 -14.77 -1.07
N ALA A 97 13.11 -14.92 -1.05
CA ALA A 97 13.77 -16.09 -0.47
C ALA A 97 13.55 -16.16 1.05
N GLN A 98 13.74 -15.04 1.76
CA GLN A 98 13.45 -14.94 3.19
C GLN A 98 11.98 -15.21 3.49
N ASN A 99 11.06 -14.59 2.74
CA ASN A 99 9.63 -14.80 2.92
C ASN A 99 9.24 -16.27 2.72
N GLY A 100 9.74 -16.91 1.66
CA GLY A 100 9.48 -18.34 1.41
C GLY A 100 10.02 -19.26 2.50
N GLN A 101 11.16 -18.91 3.12
CA GLN A 101 11.68 -19.67 4.26
C GLN A 101 10.82 -19.49 5.51
N LEU A 102 10.39 -18.26 5.81
CA LEU A 102 9.52 -17.98 6.95
C LEU A 102 8.20 -18.77 6.86
N ILE A 103 7.57 -18.79 5.68
CA ILE A 103 6.34 -19.56 5.44
C ILE A 103 6.56 -21.05 5.70
N ARG A 104 7.63 -21.65 5.15
CA ARG A 104 7.92 -23.07 5.36
C ARG A 104 8.15 -23.41 6.83
N ASN A 105 8.90 -22.57 7.54
CA ASN A 105 9.17 -22.76 8.96
C ASN A 105 7.87 -22.69 9.78
N GLN A 106 6.98 -21.74 9.48
CA GLN A 106 5.70 -21.59 10.16
C GLN A 106 4.80 -22.81 9.94
N THR A 107 4.65 -23.25 8.68
CA THR A 107 3.84 -24.44 8.35
C THR A 107 4.38 -25.71 9.02
N ALA A 108 5.70 -25.88 9.10
CA ALA A 108 6.30 -27.01 9.80
C ALA A 108 6.00 -26.96 11.31
N ALA A 109 6.15 -25.78 11.93
CA ALA A 109 5.87 -25.61 13.36
C ALA A 109 4.40 -25.87 13.72
N GLU A 110 3.46 -25.43 12.88
CA GLU A 110 2.03 -25.73 13.04
C GLU A 110 1.74 -27.23 12.92
N SER A 111 2.38 -27.92 11.96
CA SER A 111 2.23 -29.36 11.80
C SER A 111 2.81 -30.17 12.97
N GLU A 112 3.89 -29.68 13.58
CA GLU A 112 4.50 -30.28 14.79
C GLU A 112 3.68 -30.00 16.06
N ALA A 113 3.03 -28.84 16.15
CA ALA A 113 2.14 -28.48 17.26
C ALA A 113 0.85 -29.33 17.25
N ASP A 114 0.23 -29.54 16.08
CA ASP A 114 -0.96 -30.40 15.94
C ASP A 114 -0.64 -31.87 16.27
N GLY A 115 0.57 -32.34 15.96
CA GLY A 115 1.02 -33.70 16.30
C GLY A 115 1.39 -33.89 17.79
N ALA A 116 1.53 -32.81 18.56
CA ALA A 116 1.89 -32.86 19.98
C ALA A 116 0.66 -32.87 20.92
N GLU A 117 -0.52 -32.44 20.47
CA GLU A 117 -1.76 -32.52 21.27
C GLU A 117 -2.32 -33.96 21.35
N ASP A 118 -2.08 -34.80 20.34
CA ASP A 118 -2.58 -36.18 20.30
C ASP A 118 -1.87 -37.18 21.24
N VAL A 119 -0.71 -36.82 21.81
CA VAL A 119 0.08 -37.71 22.67
C VAL A 119 -0.12 -37.49 24.18
N ASN A 120 -0.88 -36.47 24.60
CA ASN A 120 -1.09 -36.18 26.02
C ASN A 120 -2.49 -36.57 26.57
N GLY A 121 -3.34 -37.21 25.74
CA GLY A 121 -4.68 -37.68 26.11
C GLY A 121 -4.77 -39.14 26.57
N LEU A 122 -3.65 -39.88 26.63
CA LEU A 122 -3.66 -41.32 26.92
C LEU A 122 -2.94 -41.66 28.24
N HIS A 123 -3.39 -41.07 29.34
CA HIS A 123 -3.21 -41.63 30.68
C HIS A 123 -4.44 -41.32 31.54
N ALA A 124 -5.46 -42.18 31.39
CA ALA A 124 -6.52 -42.42 32.37
C ALA A 124 -6.38 -43.87 32.87
#